data_AF-A0A418CI70-F1
#
_entry.id   AF-A0A418CI70-F1
#
_cell.length_a   1.000
_cell.length_b   1.000
_cell.length_c   1.000
_cell.angle_alpha   90.00
_cell.angle_beta   90.00
_cell.angle_gamma   90.00
#
_symmetry.space_group_name_H-M   'P 1'
#
loop_
_entity.id
_entity.type
_entity.pdbx_description
1 polymer ?
#
loop_
_entity_poly.entity_id
_entity_poly.type
_entity_poly.pdbx_seq_one_letter_code
_entity_poly.pdbx_strand_id
1 'polypeptide(L)'
;LFRCLSLKLVEAPPPAHDKLVFLNEVWSTITRLDDVHAYLRCAAAFVALLVAHYSTLLGMFQHSTNITLSKRLLNAFVRGNDSGLRLAVDGPHATIVHTLVTMCTRVHDALDCLSSPLDVADASQAICTFVTSLDMHKSDADAVLQMYVECRRLFYKLDAVLACLVRRVLWLSVLVNC
;
A
#
# COMPACT_ATOMS: atom_id res chain seq x y z
N LEU A 1 10.37 -18.59 -2.24
CA LEU A 1 10.74 -18.76 -3.66
C LEU A 1 10.36 -17.53 -4.49
N PHE A 2 9.07 -17.22 -4.66
CA PHE A 2 8.59 -16.13 -5.53
C PHE A 2 9.12 -14.74 -5.19
N ARG A 3 9.23 -14.37 -3.90
CA ARG A 3 9.90 -13.12 -3.50
C ARG A 3 11.33 -13.01 -4.03
N CYS A 4 12.15 -14.06 -3.87
CA CYS A 4 13.54 -14.04 -4.32
C CYS A 4 13.63 -14.02 -5.85
N LEU A 5 12.71 -14.72 -6.53
CA LEU A 5 12.58 -14.71 -7.99
C LEU A 5 12.23 -13.30 -8.49
N SER A 6 11.23 -12.65 -7.90
CA SER A 6 10.83 -11.28 -8.26
C SER A 6 11.96 -10.27 -8.01
N LEU A 7 12.69 -10.39 -6.90
CA LEU A 7 13.85 -9.54 -6.61
C LEU A 7 15.02 -9.78 -7.59
N LYS A 8 15.27 -11.02 -8.01
CA LYS A 8 16.30 -11.32 -9.02
C LYS A 8 15.92 -10.83 -10.40
N LEU A 9 14.63 -10.88 -10.74
CA LEU A 9 14.13 -10.33 -12.00
C LEU A 9 14.06 -8.80 -12.01
N VAL A 10 14.14 -8.14 -10.84
CA VAL A 10 14.42 -6.69 -10.73
C VAL A 10 15.86 -6.37 -11.13
N GLU A 11 16.80 -7.29 -10.99
CA GLU A 11 18.19 -7.10 -11.44
C GLU A 11 18.37 -7.50 -12.91
N ALA A 12 17.65 -8.53 -13.38
CA ALA A 12 17.74 -9.06 -14.74
C ALA A 12 16.34 -9.40 -15.29
N PRO A 13 15.74 -8.55 -16.15
CA PRO A 13 14.38 -8.77 -16.62
C PRO A 13 14.26 -9.99 -17.56
N PRO A 14 13.08 -10.65 -17.58
CA PRO A 14 12.82 -11.67 -18.57
C PRO A 14 12.73 -11.08 -19.99
N PRO A 15 13.03 -11.88 -21.04
CA PRO A 15 12.84 -11.50 -22.44
C PRO A 15 11.41 -11.01 -22.73
N ALA A 16 11.25 -10.10 -23.70
CA ALA A 16 9.97 -9.42 -23.96
C ALA A 16 8.79 -10.36 -24.25
N HIS A 17 9.04 -11.54 -24.84
CA HIS A 17 8.01 -12.53 -25.15
C HIS A 17 7.52 -13.32 -23.92
N ASP A 18 8.38 -13.48 -22.89
CA ASP A 18 8.07 -14.24 -21.67
C ASP A 18 7.50 -13.36 -20.55
N LYS A 19 7.64 -12.03 -20.70
CA LYS A 19 7.23 -11.04 -19.70
C LYS A 19 5.79 -11.19 -19.23
N LEU A 20 4.83 -11.42 -20.14
CA LEU A 20 3.40 -11.55 -19.81
C LEU A 20 3.04 -12.92 -19.24
N VAL A 21 3.66 -13.99 -19.75
CA VAL A 21 3.47 -15.36 -19.27
C VAL A 21 3.92 -15.47 -17.82
N PHE A 22 5.11 -14.94 -17.54
CA PHE A 22 5.67 -14.86 -16.19
C PHE A 22 4.77 -14.09 -15.22
N LEU A 23 4.29 -12.91 -15.62
CA LEU A 23 3.40 -12.10 -14.79
C LEU A 23 2.12 -12.86 -14.42
N ASN A 24 1.48 -13.50 -15.39
CA ASN A 24 0.25 -14.24 -15.16
C ASN A 24 0.46 -15.45 -14.25
N GLU A 25 1.56 -16.18 -14.41
CA GLU A 25 1.87 -17.36 -13.60
C GLU A 25 2.19 -17.00 -12.14
N VAL A 26 3.02 -15.97 -11.95
CA VAL A 26 3.37 -15.48 -10.61
C VAL A 26 2.18 -14.83 -9.93
N TRP A 27 1.39 -14.02 -10.65
CA TRP A 27 0.17 -13.41 -10.11
C TRP A 27 -0.85 -14.47 -9.68
N SER A 28 -1.13 -15.46 -10.56
CA SER A 28 -2.03 -16.57 -10.29
C SER A 28 -1.64 -17.33 -9.01
N THR A 29 -0.33 -17.45 -8.75
CA THR A 29 0.20 -18.13 -7.58
C THR A 29 0.16 -17.26 -6.33
N ILE A 30 0.50 -15.97 -6.43
CA ILE A 30 0.42 -15.02 -5.31
C ILE A 30 -1.02 -14.90 -4.82
N THR A 31 -2.01 -14.80 -5.72
CA THR A 31 -3.43 -14.67 -5.34
C THR A 31 -4.02 -15.92 -4.67
N ARG A 32 -3.32 -17.04 -4.71
CA ARG A 32 -3.72 -18.30 -4.03
C ARG A 32 -3.04 -18.48 -2.67
N LEU A 33 -2.26 -17.50 -2.21
CA LEU A 33 -1.63 -17.56 -0.89
C LEU A 33 -2.65 -17.20 0.19
N ASP A 34 -2.96 -18.17 1.05
CA ASP A 34 -3.83 -17.97 2.22
C ASP A 34 -3.10 -17.23 3.37
N ASP A 35 -1.77 -17.33 3.43
CA ASP A 35 -0.95 -16.63 4.41
C ASP A 35 -0.74 -15.16 4.01
N VAL A 36 -1.30 -14.26 4.81
CA VAL A 36 -1.29 -12.81 4.56
C VAL A 36 0.13 -12.22 4.53
N HIS A 37 1.04 -12.69 5.37
CA HIS A 37 2.42 -12.20 5.40
C HIS A 37 3.20 -12.67 4.17
N ALA A 38 2.99 -13.90 3.73
CA ALA A 38 3.57 -14.45 2.50
C ALA A 38 3.00 -13.76 1.27
N TYR A 39 1.69 -13.52 1.24
CA TYR A 39 1.01 -12.76 0.21
C TYR A 39 1.61 -11.36 0.09
N LEU A 40 1.64 -10.59 1.18
CA LEU A 40 2.14 -9.21 1.19
C LEU A 40 3.62 -9.13 0.81
N ARG A 41 4.46 -10.05 1.31
CA ARG A 41 5.88 -10.10 0.95
C ARG A 41 6.12 -10.42 -0.52
N CYS A 42 5.30 -11.29 -1.12
CA CYS A 42 5.41 -11.61 -2.53
C CYS A 42 4.80 -10.50 -3.40
N ALA A 43 3.66 -9.93 -3.01
CA ALA A 43 3.02 -8.82 -3.68
C ALA A 43 3.92 -7.57 -3.71
N ALA A 44 4.59 -7.23 -2.60
CA ALA A 44 5.52 -6.11 -2.55
C ALA A 44 6.71 -6.29 -3.52
N ALA A 45 7.31 -7.50 -3.55
CA ALA A 45 8.40 -7.81 -4.47
C ALA A 45 7.92 -7.84 -5.95
N PHE A 46 6.70 -8.28 -6.18
CA PHE A 46 6.08 -8.29 -7.50
C PHE A 46 5.75 -6.88 -8.01
N VAL A 47 5.29 -6.00 -7.12
CA VAL A 47 5.08 -4.58 -7.42
C VAL A 47 6.40 -3.89 -7.73
N ALA A 48 7.48 -4.17 -6.98
CA ALA A 48 8.81 -3.64 -7.29
C ALA A 48 9.30 -4.08 -8.68
N LEU A 49 9.05 -5.34 -9.07
CA LEU A 49 9.35 -5.87 -10.40
C LEU A 49 8.58 -5.15 -11.51
N LEU A 50 7.27 -4.95 -11.31
CA LEU A 50 6.42 -4.23 -12.26
C LEU A 50 6.91 -2.80 -12.47
N VAL A 51 7.22 -2.09 -11.40
CA VAL A 51 7.72 -0.70 -11.47
C VAL A 51 9.07 -0.65 -12.17
N ALA A 52 9.97 -1.60 -11.91
CA ALA A 52 11.32 -1.58 -12.49
C ALA A 52 11.34 -1.91 -14.00
N HIS A 53 10.64 -2.95 -14.44
CA HIS A 53 10.86 -3.55 -15.78
C HIS A 53 9.66 -3.56 -16.71
N TYR A 54 8.52 -3.18 -16.17
CA TYR A 54 7.28 -3.04 -16.90
C TYR A 54 6.86 -1.57 -16.94
N SER A 55 7.74 -0.64 -16.56
CA SER A 55 7.60 0.82 -16.68
C SER A 55 7.26 1.28 -18.11
N THR A 56 7.80 0.63 -19.15
CA THR A 56 7.45 0.94 -20.56
C THR A 56 6.06 0.41 -20.95
N LEU A 57 5.61 -0.70 -20.36
CA LEU A 57 4.22 -1.15 -20.45
C LEU A 57 3.31 -0.22 -19.61
N LEU A 58 3.76 0.21 -18.43
CA LEU A 58 3.09 1.19 -17.55
C LEU A 58 3.03 2.59 -18.20
N GLY A 59 3.95 2.93 -19.10
CA GLY A 59 3.91 4.13 -19.92
C GLY A 59 2.89 4.07 -21.05
N MET A 60 2.52 2.86 -21.50
CA MET A 60 1.36 2.63 -22.39
C MET A 60 0.05 2.49 -21.61
N PHE A 61 0.10 2.26 -20.29
CA PHE A 61 -1.05 2.20 -19.40
C PHE A 61 -1.38 3.62 -18.90
N GLN A 62 -2.37 4.25 -19.53
CA GLN A 62 -2.88 5.61 -19.24
C GLN A 62 -3.01 5.91 -17.73
N HIS A 63 -2.91 7.19 -17.35
CA HIS A 63 -3.02 7.70 -15.97
C HIS A 63 -4.17 7.05 -15.15
N SER A 64 -5.32 6.74 -15.78
CA SER A 64 -6.48 6.09 -15.16
C SER A 64 -6.25 4.63 -14.74
N THR A 65 -5.39 3.87 -15.43
CA THR A 65 -5.11 2.46 -15.13
C THR A 65 -4.23 2.30 -13.89
N ASN A 66 -3.28 3.22 -13.65
CA ASN A 66 -2.48 3.20 -12.42
C ASN A 66 -3.33 3.50 -11.18
N ILE A 67 -4.28 4.43 -11.30
CA ILE A 67 -5.27 4.74 -10.25
C ILE A 67 -6.20 3.55 -10.03
N THR A 68 -6.71 2.94 -11.10
CA THR A 68 -7.61 1.77 -11.02
C THR A 68 -6.92 0.58 -10.35
N LEU A 69 -5.65 0.31 -10.70
CA LEU A 69 -4.85 -0.72 -10.05
C LEU A 69 -4.58 -0.39 -8.59
N SER A 70 -4.22 0.86 -8.27
CA SER A 70 -4.01 1.31 -6.89
C SER A 70 -5.28 1.15 -6.04
N LYS A 71 -6.45 1.54 -6.58
CA LYS A 71 -7.76 1.35 -5.94
C LYS A 71 -8.05 -0.15 -5.72
N ARG A 72 -7.80 -1.02 -6.72
CA ARG A 72 -8.02 -2.46 -6.60
C ARG A 72 -7.12 -3.11 -5.55
N LEU A 73 -5.83 -2.78 -5.53
CA LEU A 73 -4.87 -3.30 -4.57
C LEU A 73 -5.19 -2.81 -3.15
N LEU A 74 -5.55 -1.53 -2.99
CA LEU A 74 -5.99 -0.99 -1.70
C LEU A 74 -7.29 -1.65 -1.23
N ASN A 75 -8.26 -1.89 -2.11
CA ASN A 75 -9.48 -2.62 -1.74
C ASN A 75 -9.21 -4.07 -1.33
N ALA A 76 -8.28 -4.75 -2.00
CA ALA A 76 -7.85 -6.08 -1.59
C ALA A 76 -7.17 -6.06 -0.22
N PHE A 77 -6.31 -5.05 0.01
CA PHE A 77 -5.69 -4.81 1.32
C PHE A 77 -6.75 -4.57 2.40
N VAL A 78 -7.72 -3.68 2.18
CA VAL A 78 -8.79 -3.37 3.13
C VAL A 78 -9.61 -4.62 3.47
N ARG A 79 -10.01 -5.40 2.46
CA ARG A 79 -10.78 -6.64 2.65
C ARG A 79 -9.97 -7.73 3.36
N GLY A 80 -8.66 -7.80 3.11
CA GLY A 80 -7.76 -8.75 3.78
C GLY A 80 -7.38 -8.34 5.20
N ASN A 81 -7.57 -7.06 5.57
CA ASN A 81 -7.16 -6.50 6.86
C ASN A 81 -8.06 -6.93 8.05
N ASP A 82 -9.13 -7.70 7.81
CA ASP A 82 -9.97 -8.31 8.85
C ASP A 82 -9.18 -9.21 9.82
N SER A 83 -7.97 -9.61 9.44
CA SER A 83 -7.05 -10.44 10.24
C SER A 83 -6.20 -9.65 11.26
N GLY A 84 -6.35 -8.33 11.35
CA GLY A 84 -5.63 -7.51 12.35
C GLY A 84 -4.15 -7.32 12.03
N LEU A 85 -3.81 -7.17 10.75
CA LEU A 85 -2.44 -6.96 10.29
C LEU A 85 -1.81 -5.72 10.94
N ARG A 86 -0.58 -5.87 11.42
CA ARG A 86 0.22 -4.79 12.00
C ARG A 86 1.51 -4.56 11.21
N LEU A 87 1.70 -3.33 10.75
CA LEU A 87 2.81 -2.90 9.91
C LEU A 87 3.71 -1.94 10.68
N ALA A 88 4.90 -2.41 11.04
CA ALA A 88 5.93 -1.53 11.60
C ALA A 88 6.37 -0.51 10.53
N VAL A 89 6.48 0.76 10.93
CA VAL A 89 6.91 1.84 10.04
C VAL A 89 8.38 1.65 9.63
N ASP A 90 9.19 1.14 10.55
CA ASP A 90 10.59 0.80 10.32
C ASP A 90 10.83 -0.72 10.20
N GLY A 91 12.04 -1.08 9.78
CA GLY A 91 12.48 -2.46 9.68
C GLY A 91 11.87 -3.22 8.48
N PRO A 92 11.51 -4.51 8.63
CA PRO A 92 11.19 -5.38 7.49
C PRO A 92 9.88 -5.00 6.77
N HIS A 93 9.02 -4.19 7.40
CA HIS A 93 7.74 -3.74 6.83
C HIS A 93 7.82 -2.35 6.17
N ALA A 94 8.91 -1.60 6.34
CA ALA A 94 9.04 -0.23 5.86
C ALA A 94 8.76 -0.07 4.35
N THR A 95 9.26 -1.00 3.52
CA THR A 95 8.99 -0.98 2.07
C THR A 95 7.50 -1.17 1.74
N ILE A 96 6.80 -1.99 2.53
CA ILE A 96 5.35 -2.23 2.36
C ILE A 96 4.59 -0.97 2.74
N VAL A 97 4.92 -0.37 3.89
CA VAL A 97 4.33 0.89 4.35
C VAL A 97 4.51 2.00 3.31
N HIS A 98 5.74 2.22 2.82
CA HIS A 98 6.02 3.22 1.78
C HIS A 98 5.24 2.97 0.48
N THR A 99 5.12 1.69 0.07
CA THR A 99 4.36 1.32 -1.13
C THR A 99 2.87 1.62 -0.95
N LEU A 100 2.29 1.29 0.20
CA LEU A 100 0.89 1.57 0.52
C LEU A 100 0.63 3.07 0.61
N VAL A 101 1.52 3.85 1.24
CA VAL A 101 1.44 5.33 1.25
C VAL A 101 1.41 5.86 -0.17
N THR A 102 2.31 5.40 -1.04
CA THR A 102 2.35 5.84 -2.44
C THR A 102 1.04 5.51 -3.17
N MET A 103 0.45 4.33 -2.94
CA MET A 103 -0.85 3.96 -3.51
C MET A 103 -1.98 4.84 -2.98
N CYS A 104 -2.02 5.08 -1.66
CA CYS A 104 -2.98 5.98 -1.00
C CYS A 104 -2.91 7.40 -1.58
N THR A 105 -1.70 7.94 -1.76
CA THR A 105 -1.49 9.27 -2.36
C THR A 105 -2.03 9.33 -3.78
N ARG A 106 -1.77 8.32 -4.61
CA ARG A 106 -2.34 8.27 -5.97
C ARG A 106 -3.85 8.23 -5.98
N VAL A 107 -4.47 7.48 -5.07
CA VAL A 107 -5.94 7.41 -4.97
C VAL A 107 -6.52 8.72 -4.47
N HIS A 108 -5.87 9.39 -3.52
CA HIS A 108 -6.24 10.72 -3.06
C HIS A 108 -6.12 11.77 -4.16
N ASP A 109 -4.99 11.81 -4.87
CA ASP A 109 -4.72 12.82 -5.90
C ASP A 109 -5.62 12.66 -7.13
N ALA A 110 -6.18 11.46 -7.34
CA ALA A 110 -7.19 11.20 -8.34
C ALA A 110 -8.58 11.75 -7.99
N LEU A 111 -8.80 12.20 -6.75
CA LEU A 111 -10.05 12.85 -6.35
C LEU A 111 -10.02 14.31 -6.80
N ASP A 112 -11.03 14.69 -7.56
CA ASP A 112 -11.28 16.05 -8.02
C ASP A 112 -12.61 16.61 -7.47
N CYS A 113 -12.94 17.85 -7.82
CA CYS A 113 -14.18 18.50 -7.37
C CYS A 113 -15.47 17.90 -7.95
N LEU A 114 -15.36 16.98 -8.92
CA LEU A 114 -16.48 16.28 -9.54
C LEU A 114 -16.63 14.84 -9.02
N SER A 115 -15.70 14.39 -8.17
CA SER A 115 -15.71 13.04 -7.60
C SER A 115 -16.94 12.85 -6.73
N SER A 116 -17.57 11.67 -6.86
CA SER A 116 -18.80 11.38 -6.12
C SER A 116 -18.50 11.29 -4.61
N PRO A 117 -19.48 11.60 -3.74
CA PRO A 117 -19.30 11.43 -2.30
C PRO A 117 -18.97 9.99 -1.92
N LEU A 118 -19.42 9.01 -2.72
CA LEU A 118 -19.07 7.60 -2.55
C LEU A 118 -17.59 7.34 -2.86
N ASP A 119 -17.06 7.87 -3.96
CA ASP A 119 -15.63 7.72 -4.31
C ASP A 119 -14.72 8.32 -3.23
N VAL A 120 -15.11 9.47 -2.69
CA VAL A 120 -14.40 10.14 -1.60
C VAL A 120 -14.47 9.30 -0.32
N ALA A 121 -15.62 8.72 0.00
CA ALA A 121 -15.80 7.84 1.15
C ALA A 121 -14.98 6.55 1.03
N ASP A 122 -14.99 5.90 -0.14
CA ASP A 122 -14.24 4.68 -0.40
C ASP A 122 -12.72 4.91 -0.29
N ALA A 123 -12.22 6.01 -0.89
CA ALA A 123 -10.83 6.40 -0.77
C ALA A 123 -10.46 6.70 0.69
N SER A 124 -11.30 7.44 1.41
CA SER A 124 -11.09 7.76 2.82
C SER A 124 -11.04 6.50 3.69
N GLN A 125 -11.93 5.53 3.45
CA GLN A 125 -11.97 4.27 4.17
C GLN A 125 -10.71 3.43 3.93
N ALA A 126 -10.25 3.36 2.68
CA ALA A 126 -9.01 2.65 2.35
C ALA A 126 -7.79 3.25 3.06
N ILE A 127 -7.67 4.59 3.03
CA ILE A 127 -6.58 5.31 3.68
C ILE A 127 -6.66 5.17 5.21
N CYS A 128 -7.86 5.27 5.80
CA CYS A 128 -8.04 5.04 7.23
C CYS A 128 -7.63 3.63 7.64
N THR A 129 -7.96 2.62 6.83
CA THR A 129 -7.59 1.23 7.08
C THR A 129 -6.08 1.05 7.10
N PHE A 130 -5.38 1.64 6.13
CA PHE A 130 -3.91 1.71 6.13
C PHE A 130 -3.36 2.40 7.39
N VAL A 131 -3.87 3.58 7.74
CA VAL A 131 -3.43 4.32 8.94
C VAL A 131 -3.63 3.50 10.22
N THR A 132 -4.72 2.72 10.32
CA THR A 132 -5.00 1.86 11.47
C THR A 132 -4.16 0.58 11.52
N SER A 133 -3.66 0.10 10.38
CA SER A 133 -2.81 -1.10 10.33
C SER A 133 -1.36 -0.81 10.72
N LEU A 134 -0.95 0.46 10.84
CA LEU A 134 0.37 0.82 11.34
C LEU A 134 0.53 0.35 12.79
N ASP A 135 1.57 -0.43 13.07
CA ASP A 135 1.84 -0.96 14.39
C ASP A 135 2.29 0.16 15.33
N MET A 136 1.78 0.14 16.55
CA MET A 136 2.02 1.16 17.55
C MET A 136 2.79 0.52 18.69
N HIS A 137 4.09 0.36 18.47
CA HIS A 137 5.00 -0.12 19.50
C HIS A 137 5.71 1.04 20.18
N LYS A 138 5.93 0.97 21.49
CA LYS A 138 6.56 2.05 22.27
C LYS A 138 7.96 2.39 21.76
N SER A 139 8.70 1.39 21.28
CA SER A 139 10.05 1.56 20.71
C SER A 139 10.07 2.37 19.40
N ASP A 140 8.96 2.41 18.66
CA ASP A 140 8.88 3.01 17.32
C ASP A 140 7.97 4.25 17.30
N ALA A 141 7.64 4.79 18.47
CA ALA A 141 6.65 5.86 18.62
C ALA A 141 6.99 7.11 17.79
N ASP A 142 8.26 7.49 17.73
CA ASP A 142 8.71 8.66 16.96
C ASP A 142 8.54 8.43 15.44
N ALA A 143 8.89 7.25 14.94
CA ALA A 143 8.75 6.91 13.53
C ALA A 143 7.27 6.87 13.11
N VAL A 144 6.42 6.28 13.95
CA VAL A 144 4.97 6.25 13.74
C VAL A 144 4.37 7.66 13.78
N LEU A 145 4.82 8.51 14.71
CA LEU A 145 4.37 9.90 14.78
C LEU A 145 4.78 10.69 13.54
N GLN A 146 6.01 10.54 13.05
CA GLN A 146 6.46 11.15 11.80
C GLN A 146 5.61 10.69 10.61
N MET A 147 5.30 9.39 10.53
CA MET A 147 4.40 8.86 9.51
C MET A 147 3.00 9.47 9.59
N TYR A 148 2.45 9.70 10.79
CA TYR A 148 1.16 10.38 10.96
C TYR A 148 1.20 11.86 10.56
N VAL A 149 2.31 12.56 10.82
CA VAL A 149 2.54 13.94 10.35
C VAL A 149 2.59 13.97 8.82
N GLU A 150 3.29 13.01 8.19
CA GLU A 150 3.33 12.87 6.74
C GLU A 150 1.93 12.59 6.16
N CYS A 151 1.19 11.63 6.73
CA CYS A 151 -0.17 11.31 6.30
C CYS A 151 -1.10 12.53 6.41
N ARG A 152 -0.99 13.34 7.47
CA ARG A 152 -1.76 14.58 7.61
C ARG A 152 -1.47 15.56 6.46
N ARG A 153 -0.20 15.69 6.07
CA ARG A 153 0.20 16.56 4.96
C ARG A 153 -0.31 16.04 3.63
N LEU A 154 -0.21 14.73 3.39
CA LEU A 154 -0.61 14.10 2.12
C LEU A 154 -2.13 14.11 1.93
N PHE A 155 -2.90 13.86 2.98
CA PHE A 155 -4.35 13.63 2.91
C PHE A 155 -5.18 14.78 3.50
N TYR A 156 -4.66 16.01 3.43
CA TYR A 156 -5.25 17.18 4.08
C TYR A 156 -6.69 17.51 3.66
N LYS A 157 -7.15 17.01 2.50
CA LYS A 157 -8.50 17.25 1.97
C LYS A 157 -9.56 16.30 2.53
N LEU A 158 -9.15 15.23 3.22
CA LEU A 158 -10.06 14.17 3.66
C LEU A 158 -10.27 14.24 5.18
N ASP A 159 -11.35 14.88 5.61
CA ASP A 159 -11.68 15.06 7.04
C ASP A 159 -11.76 13.74 7.82
N ALA A 160 -12.28 12.68 7.18
CA ALA A 160 -12.34 11.36 7.78
C ALA A 160 -10.94 10.81 8.13
N VAL A 161 -9.96 11.03 7.25
CA VAL A 161 -8.57 10.62 7.47
C VAL A 161 -7.92 11.48 8.57
N LEU A 162 -8.16 12.79 8.57
CA LEU A 162 -7.67 13.68 9.63
C LEU A 162 -8.22 13.28 11.01
N ALA A 163 -9.52 12.97 11.10
CA ALA A 163 -10.14 12.48 12.33
C ALA A 163 -9.55 11.13 12.77
N CYS A 164 -9.23 10.25 11.82
CA CYS A 164 -8.56 8.98 12.10
C CYS A 164 -7.15 9.20 12.67
N LEU A 165 -6.36 10.08 12.07
CA LEU A 165 -5.02 10.44 12.55
C LEU A 165 -5.06 11.01 13.97
N VAL A 166 -6.01 11.91 14.28
CA VAL A 166 -6.19 12.45 15.63
C VAL A 166 -6.43 11.32 16.64
N ARG A 167 -7.33 10.38 16.33
CA ARG A 167 -7.58 9.22 17.21
C ARG A 167 -6.34 8.37 17.42
N ARG A 168 -5.55 8.13 16.36
CA ARG A 168 -4.31 7.34 16.46
C ARG A 168 -3.24 8.05 17.27
N VAL A 169 -3.04 9.35 17.08
CA VAL A 169 -2.08 10.13 17.90
C VAL A 169 -2.48 10.13 19.38
N LEU A 170 -3.77 10.29 19.69
CA LEU A 170 -4.27 10.18 21.06
C LEU A 170 -4.04 8.79 21.65
N TRP A 171 -4.19 7.73 20.86
CA TRP A 171 -3.91 6.38 21.33
C TRP A 171 -2.41 6.14 21.54
N LEU A 172 -1.57 6.72 20.67
CA LEU A 172 -0.11 6.68 20.81
C LEU A 172 0.34 7.35 22.10
N SER A 173 -0.23 8.52 22.41
CA SER A 173 0.12 9.26 23.63
C SER A 173 -0.25 8.48 24.89
N VAL A 174 -1.37 7.75 24.89
CA VAL A 174 -1.72 6.84 26.00
C VAL A 174 -0.69 5.72 26.12
N LEU A 175 -0.33 5.06 25.02
CA LEU A 175 0.63 3.95 25.01
C LEU A 175 2.04 4.35 25.47
N VAL A 176 2.53 5.53 25.07
CA VAL A 176 3.88 5.99 25.42
C VAL A 176 3.98 6.36 26.90
N ASN A 177 2.90 6.87 27.48
CA ASN A 177 2.82 7.29 28.88
C ASN A 177 2.52 6.15 29.88
N CYS A 178 2.13 4.96 29.39
CA CYS A 178 2.03 3.73 30.19
C CYS A 178 3.36 2.95 30.16
#